data_AF-A0AAF0F4E7-F1
#
_entry.id   AF-A0AAF0F4E7-F1
#
_cell.length_a   1.000
_cell.length_b   1.000
_cell.length_c   1.000
_cell.angle_alpha   90.00
_cell.angle_beta   90.00
_cell.angle_gamma   90.00
#
_symmetry.space_group_name_H-M   'P 1'
#
loop_
_entity.id
_entity.type
_entity.pdbx_description
1 polymer ?
#
loop_
_entity_poly.entity_id
_entity_poly.type
_entity_poly.pdbx_seq_one_letter_code
_entity_poly.pdbx_strand_id
1 'polypeptide(L)'
;MTDARPIVVQTSAIPSPLLKEAHERGAIQLKLWERDESTPDDVQSANREWILNNVAGASALVVLLSNKVDAEVLDKAGSSLKVVSTMSVGYDHVDVNACKERGIRIGYTPDVLSGAVADTTLLLMLMITRHALVANRIVTSGAWRFTPMTPTTLTGPSLEGKTIGFLGFGSIAQFVVRRLLSFSPAKVLYTTSKPKPFAFDNEAFATLAQDPFLQASQAAHGRLPIEIANEPALEKMAAEVDVLVVLANYSQSTHHIVNASLLSKMKKSAYLVNIARGPLVDTAALVDALKRDEIAGAALDVIEGEPNVSRDSPILEPELADKVVLLPHIGSATIETRETMAQFAAQNALGALGVRDDKPDAMPAELKL
;
A
#
# COMPACT_ATOMS: atom_id res chain seq x y z
N MET A 1 35.53 -24.84 16.78
CA MET A 1 34.12 -24.50 16.55
C MET A 1 34.14 -23.47 15.44
N THR A 2 33.64 -23.80 14.25
CA THR A 2 33.70 -22.88 13.11
C THR A 2 32.81 -21.68 13.38
N ASP A 3 33.46 -20.54 13.54
CA ASP A 3 32.94 -19.20 13.78
C ASP A 3 32.20 -18.67 12.54
N ALA A 4 31.13 -19.38 12.14
CA ALA A 4 30.39 -19.09 10.93
C ALA A 4 29.44 -17.92 11.19
N ARG A 5 29.83 -16.75 10.70
CA ARG A 5 29.02 -15.52 10.75
C ARG A 5 27.64 -15.76 10.13
N PRO A 6 26.55 -15.24 10.73
CA PRO A 6 25.21 -15.42 10.19
C PRO A 6 25.10 -14.78 8.80
N ILE A 7 24.45 -15.49 7.87
CA ILE A 7 24.26 -15.04 6.50
C ILE A 7 22.94 -14.26 6.41
N VAL A 8 22.99 -13.02 5.93
CA VAL A 8 21.81 -12.22 5.60
C VAL A 8 21.68 -12.16 4.09
N VAL A 9 20.56 -12.66 3.55
CA VAL A 9 20.25 -12.54 2.12
C VAL A 9 19.29 -11.38 1.93
N GLN A 10 19.61 -10.44 1.06
CA GLN A 10 18.76 -9.31 0.71
C GLN A 10 18.42 -9.33 -0.78
N THR A 11 17.14 -9.15 -1.12
CA THR A 11 16.62 -9.27 -2.49
C THR A 11 16.59 -7.95 -3.28
N SER A 12 17.23 -6.90 -2.79
CA SER A 12 17.33 -5.59 -3.45
C SER A 12 18.78 -5.11 -3.47
N ALA A 13 19.15 -4.32 -4.48
CA ALA A 13 20.54 -3.96 -4.76
C ALA A 13 21.17 -2.93 -3.86
N ILE A 14 20.39 -2.24 -3.02
CA ILE A 14 20.92 -1.22 -2.13
C ILE A 14 20.67 -1.70 -0.70
N PRO A 15 21.71 -2.13 0.04
CA PRO A 15 21.56 -2.47 1.44
C PRO A 15 21.27 -1.22 2.24
N SER A 16 20.52 -1.36 3.32
CA SER A 16 20.45 -0.27 4.29
C SER A 16 21.87 0.00 4.84
N PRO A 17 22.18 1.24 5.25
CA PRO A 17 23.45 1.55 5.91
C PRO A 17 23.78 0.57 7.05
N LEU A 18 22.76 0.16 7.81
CA LEU A 18 22.90 -0.77 8.94
C LEU A 18 23.38 -2.17 8.53
N LEU A 19 22.85 -2.73 7.43
CA LEU A 19 23.30 -4.04 6.95
C LEU A 19 24.71 -3.98 6.37
N LYS A 20 25.04 -2.89 5.68
CA LYS A 20 26.38 -2.64 5.15
C LYS A 20 27.40 -2.54 6.29
N GLU A 21 27.14 -1.70 7.29
CA GLU A 21 28.00 -1.54 8.46
C GLU A 21 28.17 -2.85 9.26
N ALA A 22 27.09 -3.61 9.44
CA ALA A 22 27.13 -4.92 10.08
C ALA A 22 28.00 -5.93 9.32
N HIS A 23 27.98 -5.86 7.99
CA HIS A 23 28.84 -6.69 7.16
C HIS A 23 30.32 -6.28 7.26
N GLU A 24 30.60 -4.99 7.12
CA GLU A 24 31.96 -4.42 7.14
C GLU A 24 32.68 -4.68 8.48
N ARG A 25 31.95 -4.61 9.59
CA ARG A 25 32.49 -4.93 10.93
C ARG A 25 32.56 -6.43 11.23
N GLY A 26 32.09 -7.28 10.31
CA GLY A 26 32.15 -8.74 10.44
C GLY A 26 31.07 -9.36 11.34
N ALA A 27 30.01 -8.63 11.70
CA ALA A 27 28.91 -9.17 12.48
C ALA A 27 28.01 -10.13 11.66
N ILE A 28 27.93 -9.90 10.34
CA ILE A 28 27.17 -10.73 9.39
C ILE A 28 27.97 -10.98 8.11
N GLN A 29 27.59 -12.01 7.37
CA GLN A 29 27.89 -12.12 5.94
C GLN A 29 26.66 -11.62 5.15
N LEU A 30 26.81 -10.54 4.39
CA LEU A 30 25.73 -10.02 3.56
C LEU A 30 25.81 -10.61 2.16
N LYS A 31 24.69 -11.15 1.68
CA LYS A 31 24.51 -11.63 0.32
C LYS A 31 23.41 -10.82 -0.34
N LEU A 32 23.82 -9.95 -1.25
CA LEU A 32 22.99 -8.94 -1.88
C LEU A 32 22.61 -9.39 -3.28
N TRP A 33 21.35 -9.19 -3.67
CA TRP A 33 20.99 -9.22 -5.08
C TRP A 33 21.57 -7.98 -5.75
N GLU A 34 22.48 -8.16 -6.70
CA GLU A 34 23.07 -7.05 -7.45
C GLU A 34 22.52 -7.05 -8.87
N ARG A 35 22.40 -5.85 -9.42
CA ARG A 35 22.09 -5.67 -10.83
C ARG A 35 23.36 -5.95 -11.64
N ASP A 36 23.24 -6.76 -12.69
CA ASP A 36 24.31 -6.98 -13.66
C ASP A 36 23.96 -6.44 -15.06
N GLU A 37 24.90 -6.54 -16.00
CA GLU A 37 24.74 -6.07 -17.38
C GLU A 37 23.60 -6.80 -18.14
N SER A 38 23.22 -8.00 -17.70
CA SER A 38 22.13 -8.78 -18.29
C SER A 38 20.75 -8.42 -17.70
N THR A 39 20.72 -7.65 -16.62
CA THR A 39 19.51 -7.27 -15.91
C THR A 39 18.84 -6.06 -16.60
N PRO A 40 17.60 -6.19 -17.10
CA PRO A 40 16.85 -5.08 -17.69
C PRO A 40 16.75 -3.85 -16.76
N ASP A 41 16.70 -2.64 -17.33
CA ASP A 41 16.67 -1.38 -16.57
C ASP A 41 15.49 -1.25 -15.60
N ASP A 42 14.38 -1.92 -15.91
CA ASP A 42 13.14 -1.93 -15.16
C ASP A 42 13.11 -3.01 -14.06
N VAL A 43 14.10 -3.91 -13.99
CA VAL A 43 14.21 -4.91 -12.92
C VAL A 43 14.95 -4.31 -11.72
N GLN A 44 14.22 -4.16 -10.61
CA GLN A 44 14.70 -3.47 -9.40
C GLN A 44 14.82 -4.41 -8.18
N SER A 45 14.57 -5.72 -8.34
CA SER A 45 14.62 -6.70 -7.26
C SER A 45 14.89 -8.12 -7.76
N ALA A 46 15.37 -8.99 -6.87
CA ALA A 46 15.58 -10.40 -7.16
C ALA A 46 14.30 -11.11 -7.63
N ASN A 47 14.43 -11.95 -8.65
CA ASN A 47 13.38 -12.88 -9.05
C ASN A 47 13.40 -14.15 -8.17
N ARG A 48 12.39 -15.03 -8.34
CA ARG A 48 12.28 -16.28 -7.57
C ARG A 48 13.50 -17.19 -7.74
N GLU A 49 14.00 -17.32 -8.98
CA GLU A 49 15.15 -18.17 -9.29
C GLU A 49 16.40 -17.72 -8.52
N TRP A 50 16.68 -16.42 -8.49
CA TRP A 50 17.79 -15.87 -7.72
C TRP A 50 17.61 -16.17 -6.23
N ILE A 51 16.41 -16.00 -5.67
CA ILE A 51 16.16 -16.29 -4.25
C ILE A 51 16.46 -17.76 -3.95
N LEU A 52 15.92 -18.70 -4.73
CA LEU A 52 16.14 -20.14 -4.52
C LEU A 52 17.62 -20.54 -4.64
N ASN A 53 18.36 -19.91 -5.55
CA ASN A 53 19.79 -20.18 -5.72
C ASN A 53 20.65 -19.58 -4.60
N ASN A 54 20.14 -18.60 -3.86
CA ASN A 54 20.96 -17.81 -2.94
C ASN A 54 20.56 -17.91 -1.47
N VAL A 55 19.38 -18.45 -1.15
CA VAL A 55 18.84 -18.49 0.23
C VAL A 55 19.39 -19.62 1.10
N ALA A 56 19.98 -20.66 0.51
CA ALA A 56 20.47 -21.81 1.28
C ALA A 56 21.52 -21.42 2.34
N GLY A 57 21.28 -21.81 3.59
CA GLY A 57 22.14 -21.48 4.74
C GLY A 57 21.93 -20.06 5.28
N ALA A 58 20.97 -19.29 4.76
CA ALA A 58 20.64 -17.98 5.29
C ALA A 58 20.20 -18.06 6.75
N SER A 59 20.64 -17.09 7.55
CA SER A 59 20.16 -16.85 8.92
C SER A 59 19.05 -15.81 8.95
N ALA A 60 19.06 -14.86 8.01
CA ALA A 60 17.99 -13.90 7.79
C ALA A 60 17.73 -13.70 6.30
N LEU A 61 16.47 -13.49 5.94
CA LEU A 61 16.04 -13.14 4.59
C LEU A 61 15.34 -11.78 4.64
N VAL A 62 15.90 -10.77 3.97
CA VAL A 62 15.34 -9.42 3.83
C VAL A 62 14.71 -9.28 2.45
N VAL A 63 13.41 -9.08 2.39
CA VAL A 63 12.60 -9.14 1.15
C VAL A 63 11.78 -7.87 0.90
N LEU A 64 11.42 -7.67 -0.36
CA LEU A 64 10.42 -6.68 -0.78
C LEU A 64 9.05 -7.35 -0.95
N LEU A 65 8.00 -6.54 -1.11
CA LEU A 65 6.63 -7.02 -1.33
C LEU A 65 6.48 -7.94 -2.55
N SER A 66 7.31 -7.76 -3.58
CA SER A 66 7.28 -8.55 -4.83
C SER A 66 7.86 -9.96 -4.66
N ASN A 67 8.52 -10.25 -3.54
CA ASN A 67 9.22 -11.52 -3.32
C ASN A 67 8.36 -12.48 -2.50
N LYS A 68 7.66 -13.40 -3.17
CA LYS A 68 6.90 -14.45 -2.48
C LYS A 68 7.82 -15.40 -1.70
N VAL A 69 7.58 -15.51 -0.39
CA VAL A 69 8.26 -16.41 0.53
C VAL A 69 7.27 -17.50 0.96
N ASP A 70 7.31 -18.63 0.26
CA ASP A 70 6.49 -19.81 0.52
C ASP A 70 7.33 -20.97 1.08
N ALA A 71 6.68 -22.11 1.35
CA ALA A 71 7.34 -23.31 1.88
C ALA A 71 8.59 -23.73 1.10
N GLU A 72 8.61 -23.60 -0.24
CA GLU A 72 9.79 -23.96 -1.05
C GLU A 72 10.99 -23.07 -0.72
N VAL A 73 10.78 -21.75 -0.61
CA VAL A 73 11.84 -20.82 -0.22
C VAL A 73 12.33 -21.11 1.19
N LEU A 74 11.42 -21.38 2.13
CA LEU A 74 11.75 -21.71 3.51
C LEU A 74 12.52 -23.03 3.63
N ASP A 75 12.13 -24.06 2.89
CA ASP A 75 12.79 -25.36 2.88
C ASP A 75 14.18 -25.26 2.25
N LYS A 76 14.31 -24.47 1.16
CA LYS A 76 15.59 -24.21 0.50
C LYS A 76 16.55 -23.43 1.41
N ALA A 77 16.04 -22.51 2.21
CA ALA A 77 16.83 -21.75 3.18
C ALA A 77 17.46 -22.66 4.25
N GLY A 78 16.70 -23.66 4.70
CA GLY A 78 17.13 -24.64 5.69
C GLY A 78 16.98 -24.15 7.14
N SER A 79 17.43 -24.98 8.08
CA SER A 79 17.21 -24.79 9.52
C SER A 79 17.97 -23.63 10.16
N SER A 80 18.86 -22.97 9.41
CA SER A 80 19.59 -21.79 9.89
C SER A 80 18.74 -20.52 9.89
N LEU A 81 17.65 -20.48 9.10
CA LEU A 81 16.84 -19.29 8.92
C LEU A 81 16.07 -18.99 10.21
N LYS A 82 16.33 -17.81 10.80
CA LYS A 82 15.70 -17.35 12.05
C LYS A 82 14.63 -16.29 11.81
N VAL A 83 14.74 -15.54 10.72
CA VAL A 83 13.86 -14.40 10.44
C VAL A 83 13.65 -14.17 8.95
N VAL A 84 12.40 -13.84 8.59
CA VAL A 84 12.05 -13.18 7.33
C VAL A 84 11.64 -11.75 7.66
N SER A 85 12.39 -10.78 7.16
CA SER A 85 12.12 -9.35 7.36
C SER A 85 11.66 -8.72 6.05
N THR A 86 10.41 -8.29 5.99
CA THR A 86 9.85 -7.66 4.79
C THR A 86 9.85 -6.14 4.90
N MET A 87 10.30 -5.47 3.84
CA MET A 87 10.17 -4.02 3.67
C MET A 87 8.75 -3.68 3.17
N SER A 88 7.75 -3.99 3.99
CA SER A 88 6.33 -3.75 3.68
C SER A 88 5.47 -3.77 4.95
N VAL A 89 4.29 -3.16 4.89
CA VAL A 89 3.27 -3.25 5.96
C VAL A 89 2.47 -4.53 5.86
N GLY A 90 1.93 -4.84 4.68
CA GLY A 90 1.29 -6.13 4.44
C GLY A 90 2.36 -7.21 4.25
N TYR A 91 2.01 -8.43 4.64
CA TYR A 91 2.88 -9.61 4.66
C TYR A 91 2.19 -10.81 4.01
N ASP A 92 1.21 -10.56 3.14
CA ASP A 92 0.45 -11.58 2.41
C ASP A 92 1.31 -12.40 1.42
N HIS A 93 2.47 -11.88 1.03
CA HIS A 93 3.48 -12.57 0.24
C HIS A 93 4.39 -13.49 1.06
N VAL A 94 4.27 -13.52 2.39
CA VAL A 94 5.01 -14.40 3.30
C VAL A 94 4.07 -15.43 3.90
N ASP A 95 4.42 -16.72 3.81
CA ASP A 95 3.66 -17.80 4.43
C ASP A 95 3.86 -17.79 5.96
N VAL A 96 2.99 -17.05 6.64
CA VAL A 96 2.99 -16.85 8.10
C VAL A 96 2.90 -18.19 8.85
N ASN A 97 2.08 -19.12 8.37
CA ASN A 97 1.89 -20.41 9.03
C ASN A 97 3.14 -21.27 8.88
N ALA A 98 3.71 -21.35 7.68
CA ALA A 98 4.93 -22.11 7.43
C ALA A 98 6.13 -21.56 8.23
N CYS A 99 6.23 -20.24 8.38
CA CYS A 99 7.21 -19.59 9.25
C CYS A 99 7.00 -19.98 10.72
N LYS A 100 5.76 -19.89 11.22
CA LYS A 100 5.40 -20.24 12.60
C LYS A 100 5.75 -21.69 12.94
N GLU A 101 5.40 -22.63 12.08
CA GLU A 101 5.71 -24.06 12.25
C GLU A 101 7.22 -24.34 12.33
N ARG A 102 8.03 -23.51 11.67
CA ARG A 102 9.49 -23.61 11.64
C ARG A 102 10.18 -22.75 12.72
N GLY A 103 9.43 -22.01 13.54
CA GLY A 103 9.98 -21.09 14.53
C GLY A 103 10.69 -19.87 13.93
N ILE A 104 10.36 -19.52 12.69
CA ILE A 104 10.94 -18.39 11.95
C ILE A 104 10.16 -17.13 12.29
N ARG A 105 10.85 -16.12 12.82
CA ARG A 105 10.26 -14.82 13.17
C ARG A 105 9.95 -14.02 11.91
N ILE A 106 8.94 -13.15 11.97
CA ILE A 106 8.58 -12.27 10.85
C ILE A 106 8.70 -10.82 11.28
N GLY A 107 9.54 -10.06 10.57
CA GLY A 107 9.66 -8.61 10.71
C GLY A 107 8.95 -7.87 9.59
N TYR A 108 8.35 -6.73 9.88
CA TYR A 108 7.63 -5.88 8.91
C TYR A 108 7.80 -4.40 9.28
N THR A 109 7.24 -3.47 8.49
CA THR A 109 7.48 -2.02 8.65
C THR A 109 6.18 -1.21 8.89
N PRO A 110 5.47 -1.40 10.02
CA PRO A 110 4.26 -0.65 10.35
C PRO A 110 4.54 0.84 10.59
N ASP A 111 3.51 1.67 10.46
CA ASP A 111 3.44 3.08 10.89
C ASP A 111 4.45 4.08 10.28
N VAL A 112 5.41 3.63 9.47
CA VAL A 112 6.43 4.49 8.85
C VAL A 112 6.06 5.00 7.46
N LEU A 113 4.95 4.54 6.89
CA LEU A 113 4.53 4.89 5.51
C LEU A 113 3.17 5.56 5.38
N SER A 114 2.44 5.73 6.49
CA SER A 114 1.05 6.19 6.45
C SER A 114 0.90 7.58 5.84
N GLY A 115 1.89 8.46 6.04
CA GLY A 115 1.92 9.79 5.44
C GLY A 115 2.01 9.71 3.91
N ALA A 116 3.03 9.03 3.38
CA ALA A 116 3.25 8.91 1.94
C ALA A 116 2.06 8.24 1.23
N VAL A 117 1.51 7.16 1.79
CA VAL A 117 0.33 6.51 1.20
C VAL A 117 -0.88 7.44 1.21
N ALA A 118 -1.05 8.24 2.26
CA ALA A 118 -2.14 9.21 2.31
C ALA A 118 -1.97 10.34 1.27
N ASP A 119 -0.74 10.77 1.00
CA ASP A 119 -0.44 11.71 -0.08
C ASP A 119 -0.77 11.12 -1.46
N THR A 120 -0.34 9.89 -1.73
CA THR A 120 -0.67 9.20 -2.99
C THR A 120 -2.17 8.92 -3.12
N THR A 121 -2.87 8.64 -2.02
CA THR A 121 -4.34 8.48 -2.05
C THR A 121 -5.02 9.78 -2.49
N LEU A 122 -4.64 10.92 -1.91
CA LEU A 122 -5.17 12.22 -2.31
C LEU A 122 -4.77 12.56 -3.76
N LEU A 123 -3.55 12.24 -4.15
CA LEU A 123 -3.09 12.39 -5.54
C LEU A 123 -3.99 11.60 -6.50
N LEU A 124 -4.26 10.32 -6.23
CA LEU A 124 -5.14 9.49 -7.05
C LEU A 124 -6.55 10.09 -7.16
N MET A 125 -7.13 10.52 -6.02
CA MET A 125 -8.44 11.19 -5.99
C MET A 125 -8.45 12.44 -6.88
N LEU A 126 -7.42 13.29 -6.78
CA LEU A 126 -7.31 14.51 -7.59
C LEU A 126 -7.04 14.20 -9.07
N MET A 127 -6.20 13.21 -9.37
CA MET A 127 -5.88 12.83 -10.74
C MET A 127 -7.13 12.38 -11.50
N ILE A 128 -7.97 11.55 -10.89
CA ILE A 128 -9.18 11.03 -11.56
C ILE A 128 -10.29 12.08 -11.61
N THR A 129 -10.55 12.81 -10.51
CA THR A 129 -11.63 13.81 -10.46
C THR A 129 -11.33 15.08 -11.26
N ARG A 130 -10.05 15.35 -11.58
CA ARG A 130 -9.63 16.51 -12.38
C ARG A 130 -9.10 16.14 -13.76
N HIS A 131 -9.27 14.88 -14.17
CA HIS A 131 -8.81 14.36 -15.47
C HIS A 131 -7.34 14.69 -15.78
N ALA A 132 -6.47 14.62 -14.77
CA ALA A 132 -5.11 15.13 -14.85
C ALA A 132 -4.28 14.42 -15.94
N LEU A 133 -4.42 13.09 -16.07
CA LEU A 133 -3.70 12.32 -17.09
C LEU A 133 -4.23 12.60 -18.50
N VAL A 134 -5.53 12.81 -18.66
CA VAL A 134 -6.14 13.21 -19.94
C VAL A 134 -5.60 14.58 -20.36
N ALA A 135 -5.61 15.54 -19.44
CA ALA A 135 -5.04 16.87 -19.66
C ALA A 135 -3.56 16.79 -20.07
N ASN A 136 -2.76 15.99 -19.36
CA ASN A 136 -1.35 15.81 -19.68
C ASN A 136 -1.13 15.15 -21.06
N ARG A 137 -1.96 14.18 -21.44
CA ARG A 137 -1.91 13.53 -22.76
C ARG A 137 -2.22 14.51 -23.89
N ILE A 138 -3.19 15.41 -23.70
CA ILE A 138 -3.52 16.48 -24.68
C ILE A 138 -2.32 17.41 -24.91
N VAL A 139 -1.61 17.79 -23.84
CA VAL A 139 -0.43 18.64 -23.94
C VAL A 139 0.72 17.91 -24.64
N THR A 140 1.08 16.72 -24.16
CA THR A 140 2.24 15.95 -24.65
C THR A 140 2.08 15.43 -26.07
N SER A 141 0.83 15.22 -26.54
CA SER A 141 0.54 14.89 -27.94
C SER A 141 0.53 16.09 -28.89
N GLY A 142 0.67 17.32 -28.37
CA GLY A 142 0.58 18.56 -29.15
C GLY A 142 -0.85 18.95 -29.56
N ALA A 143 -1.85 18.23 -29.05
CA ALA A 143 -3.27 18.43 -29.33
C ALA A 143 -3.88 19.65 -28.64
N TRP A 144 -3.18 20.27 -27.67
CA TRP A 144 -3.71 21.41 -26.90
C TRP A 144 -4.22 22.57 -27.77
N ARG A 145 -3.60 22.82 -28.94
CA ARG A 145 -4.08 23.83 -29.90
C ARG A 145 -5.52 23.61 -30.40
N PHE A 146 -6.04 22.39 -30.27
CA PHE A 146 -7.39 21.97 -30.65
C PHE A 146 -8.32 21.78 -29.44
N THR A 147 -7.82 22.01 -28.22
CA THR A 147 -8.57 21.88 -26.96
C THR A 147 -8.63 23.23 -26.26
N PRO A 148 -9.40 24.21 -26.79
CA PRO A 148 -9.52 25.51 -26.15
C PRO A 148 -10.23 25.39 -24.80
N MET A 149 -10.02 26.40 -23.95
CA MET A 149 -10.79 26.55 -22.72
C MET A 149 -12.24 26.86 -23.09
N THR A 150 -13.15 25.98 -22.68
CA THR A 150 -14.61 26.14 -22.75
C THR A 150 -15.20 25.92 -21.37
N PRO A 151 -16.48 26.27 -21.12
CA PRO A 151 -17.11 26.06 -19.82
C PRO A 151 -17.07 24.61 -19.30
N THR A 152 -16.89 23.62 -20.19
CA THR A 152 -16.92 22.18 -19.85
C THR A 152 -15.63 21.44 -20.23
N THR A 153 -14.59 22.13 -20.70
CA THR A 153 -13.33 21.46 -21.09
C THR A 153 -12.72 20.77 -19.88
N LEU A 154 -12.70 19.43 -19.89
CA LEU A 154 -12.17 18.57 -18.83
C LEU A 154 -12.74 18.87 -17.43
N THR A 155 -13.99 19.30 -17.34
CA THR A 155 -14.64 19.54 -16.05
C THR A 155 -14.98 18.22 -15.38
N GLY A 156 -14.36 17.96 -14.23
CA GLY A 156 -14.74 16.90 -13.32
C GLY A 156 -15.20 17.46 -11.96
N PRO A 157 -15.66 16.59 -11.04
CA PRO A 157 -16.27 17.03 -9.80
C PRO A 157 -15.25 17.56 -8.79
N SER A 158 -15.69 18.50 -7.94
CA SER A 158 -14.96 18.90 -6.73
C SER A 158 -15.11 17.83 -5.63
N LEU A 159 -14.08 17.68 -4.80
CA LEU A 159 -14.15 16.92 -3.53
C LEU A 159 -14.95 17.65 -2.44
N GLU A 160 -15.17 18.96 -2.62
CA GLU A 160 -15.99 19.77 -1.73
C GLU A 160 -17.43 19.25 -1.68
N GLY A 161 -17.96 19.17 -0.46
CA GLY A 161 -19.30 18.69 -0.19
C GLY A 161 -19.55 17.23 -0.56
N LYS A 162 -18.50 16.44 -0.84
CA LYS A 162 -18.64 15.01 -1.16
C LYS A 162 -18.65 14.14 0.08
N THR A 163 -19.27 12.97 -0.03
CA THR A 163 -19.20 11.91 0.96
C THR A 163 -18.08 10.94 0.58
N ILE A 164 -17.08 10.81 1.44
CA ILE A 164 -15.92 9.95 1.19
C ILE A 164 -16.02 8.69 2.06
N GLY A 165 -16.01 7.52 1.42
CA GLY A 165 -16.10 6.22 2.05
C GLY A 165 -14.73 5.56 2.20
N PHE A 166 -14.51 4.88 3.31
CA PHE A 166 -13.30 4.10 3.55
C PHE A 166 -13.65 2.65 3.88
N LEU A 167 -13.28 1.74 3.00
CA LEU A 167 -13.23 0.31 3.30
C LEU A 167 -11.89 0.03 3.99
N GLY A 168 -11.92 -0.08 5.32
CA GLY A 168 -10.72 -0.08 6.17
C GLY A 168 -10.39 1.32 6.69
N PHE A 169 -10.40 1.49 8.02
CA PHE A 169 -10.24 2.79 8.69
C PHE A 169 -9.14 2.78 9.76
N GLY A 170 -7.95 2.32 9.36
CA GLY A 170 -6.76 2.33 10.20
C GLY A 170 -5.98 3.65 10.14
N SER A 171 -4.72 3.61 10.56
CA SER A 171 -3.77 4.75 10.56
C SER A 171 -3.73 5.48 9.22
N ILE A 172 -3.60 4.76 8.10
CA ILE A 172 -3.53 5.36 6.76
C ILE A 172 -4.81 6.16 6.44
N ALA A 173 -5.99 5.57 6.65
CA ALA A 173 -7.26 6.25 6.38
C ALA A 173 -7.40 7.53 7.21
N GLN A 174 -6.95 7.51 8.46
CA GLN A 174 -6.93 8.68 9.32
C GLN A 174 -6.00 9.78 8.79
N PHE A 175 -4.80 9.43 8.30
CA PHE A 175 -3.92 10.37 7.62
C PHE A 175 -4.51 10.92 6.31
N VAL A 176 -5.29 10.13 5.57
CA VAL A 176 -6.04 10.60 4.39
C VAL A 176 -7.09 11.60 4.80
N VAL A 177 -7.91 11.29 5.82
CA VAL A 177 -8.95 12.20 6.32
C VAL A 177 -8.35 13.53 6.75
N ARG A 178 -7.22 13.54 7.46
CA ARG A 178 -6.52 14.79 7.85
C ARG A 178 -6.23 15.71 6.66
N ARG A 179 -5.77 15.14 5.54
CA ARG A 179 -5.52 15.90 4.30
C ARG A 179 -6.81 16.38 3.64
N LEU A 180 -7.86 15.56 3.68
CA LEU A 180 -9.16 15.87 3.12
C LEU A 180 -9.91 16.97 3.88
N LEU A 181 -9.60 17.24 5.16
CA LEU A 181 -10.26 18.29 5.94
C LEU A 181 -10.23 19.65 5.23
N SER A 182 -9.11 20.00 4.58
CA SER A 182 -8.98 21.25 3.83
C SER A 182 -9.78 21.29 2.52
N PHE A 183 -10.29 20.15 2.05
CA PHE A 183 -11.15 20.03 0.87
C PHE A 183 -12.64 20.08 1.22
N SER A 184 -12.98 20.28 2.50
CA SER A 184 -14.35 20.44 2.99
C SER A 184 -15.33 19.36 2.48
N PRO A 185 -15.04 18.06 2.68
CA PRO A 185 -16.01 17.01 2.40
C PRO A 185 -17.25 17.22 3.27
N ALA A 186 -18.42 16.83 2.78
CA ALA A 186 -19.64 16.89 3.58
C ALA A 186 -19.57 15.88 4.74
N LYS A 187 -19.03 14.69 4.47
CA LYS A 187 -19.05 13.56 5.40
C LYS A 187 -17.97 12.53 5.09
N VAL A 188 -17.50 11.85 6.12
CA VAL A 188 -16.66 10.66 6.03
C VAL A 188 -17.43 9.46 6.58
N LEU A 189 -17.51 8.41 5.77
CA LEU A 189 -18.04 7.11 6.16
C LEU A 189 -16.94 6.06 6.17
N TYR A 190 -17.06 5.09 7.07
CA TYR A 190 -16.14 3.96 7.06
C TYR A 190 -16.75 2.64 7.50
N THR A 191 -16.22 1.56 6.95
CA THR A 191 -16.51 0.18 7.32
C THR A 191 -15.21 -0.54 7.71
N THR A 192 -15.21 -1.26 8.83
CA THR A 192 -14.08 -2.10 9.27
C THR A 192 -14.58 -3.43 9.83
N SER A 193 -13.68 -4.41 9.96
CA SER A 193 -14.00 -5.72 10.54
C SER A 193 -14.28 -5.68 12.05
N LYS A 194 -13.84 -4.61 12.74
CA LYS A 194 -14.10 -4.37 14.17
C LYS A 194 -14.80 -3.02 14.30
N PRO A 195 -16.07 -2.92 13.89
CA PRO A 195 -16.80 -1.66 13.82
C PRO A 195 -16.93 -1.07 15.23
N LYS A 196 -16.64 0.22 15.34
CA LYS A 196 -16.86 1.02 16.54
C LYS A 196 -17.33 2.40 16.09
N PRO A 197 -18.25 3.06 16.80
CA PRO A 197 -18.54 4.46 16.56
C PRO A 197 -17.28 5.30 16.66
N PHE A 198 -17.19 6.34 15.82
CA PHE A 198 -16.09 7.29 15.93
C PHE A 198 -16.19 8.02 17.27
N ALA A 199 -15.10 8.05 18.02
CA ALA A 199 -14.97 8.77 19.28
C ALA A 199 -13.59 9.42 19.30
N PHE A 200 -13.55 10.75 19.44
CA PHE A 200 -12.31 11.52 19.29
C PHE A 200 -11.25 11.17 20.35
N ASP A 201 -11.67 10.67 21.50
CA ASP A 201 -10.83 10.25 22.63
C ASP A 201 -10.42 8.77 22.59
N ASN A 202 -10.90 8.00 21.62
CA ASN A 202 -10.61 6.58 21.52
C ASN A 202 -9.27 6.35 20.80
N GLU A 203 -8.41 5.53 21.40
CA GLU A 203 -7.07 5.20 20.88
C GLU A 203 -7.09 4.66 19.44
N ALA A 204 -8.18 4.01 19.02
CA ALA A 204 -8.34 3.54 17.65
C ALA A 204 -8.30 4.69 16.62
N PHE A 205 -8.57 5.94 17.03
CA PHE A 205 -8.56 7.14 16.20
C PHE A 205 -7.45 8.13 16.60
N ALA A 206 -6.40 7.66 17.28
CA ALA A 206 -5.34 8.52 17.84
C ALA A 206 -4.66 9.42 16.80
N THR A 207 -4.54 8.99 15.55
CA THR A 207 -3.96 9.81 14.47
C THR A 207 -4.84 11.00 14.13
N LEU A 208 -6.16 10.80 14.01
CA LEU A 208 -7.10 11.90 13.78
C LEU A 208 -7.26 12.79 15.01
N ALA A 209 -7.23 12.21 16.21
CA ALA A 209 -7.37 12.93 17.47
C ALA A 209 -6.25 13.97 17.69
N GLN A 210 -5.10 13.77 17.03
CA GLN A 210 -3.95 14.68 17.08
C GLN A 210 -4.01 15.78 16.02
N ASP A 211 -5.04 15.83 15.17
CA ASP A 211 -5.14 16.84 14.14
C ASP A 211 -5.45 18.23 14.75
N PRO A 212 -4.59 19.26 14.53
CA PRO A 212 -4.77 20.55 15.17
C PRO A 212 -6.10 21.25 14.84
N PHE A 213 -6.60 21.07 13.62
CA PHE A 213 -7.87 21.67 13.21
C PHE A 213 -9.04 21.00 13.92
N LEU A 214 -9.04 19.67 14.01
CA LEU A 214 -10.07 18.95 14.75
C LEU A 214 -10.01 19.23 16.26
N GLN A 215 -8.81 19.31 16.85
CA GLN A 215 -8.63 19.67 18.26
C GLN A 215 -9.16 21.08 18.56
N ALA A 216 -8.82 22.06 17.72
CA ALA A 216 -9.31 23.43 17.88
C ALA A 216 -10.83 23.49 17.76
N SER A 217 -11.41 22.79 16.79
CA SER A 217 -12.87 22.72 16.60
C SER A 217 -13.58 22.07 17.79
N GLN A 218 -13.04 20.94 18.27
CA GLN A 218 -13.58 20.24 19.43
C GLN A 218 -13.52 21.11 20.69
N ALA A 219 -12.42 21.83 20.91
CA ALA A 219 -12.25 22.72 22.06
C ALA A 219 -13.16 23.96 21.98
N ALA A 220 -13.35 24.54 20.79
CA ALA A 220 -14.14 25.76 20.61
C ALA A 220 -15.65 25.51 20.52
N HIS A 221 -16.08 24.37 19.99
CA HIS A 221 -17.48 24.12 19.62
C HIS A 221 -18.07 22.84 20.23
N GLY A 222 -17.27 22.00 20.90
CA GLY A 222 -17.71 20.73 21.46
C GLY A 222 -18.14 19.68 20.41
N ARG A 223 -17.89 19.95 19.12
CA ARG A 223 -18.23 19.09 17.99
C ARG A 223 -17.20 19.19 16.88
N LEU A 224 -17.13 18.17 16.04
CA LEU A 224 -16.29 18.18 14.85
C LEU A 224 -16.92 19.01 13.71
N PRO A 225 -16.07 19.55 12.81
CA PRO A 225 -16.53 20.35 11.67
C PRO A 225 -17.07 19.48 10.52
N ILE A 226 -16.73 18.19 10.52
CA ILE A 226 -17.24 17.19 9.57
C ILE A 226 -17.82 16.00 10.34
N GLU A 227 -18.84 15.37 9.77
CA GLU A 227 -19.34 14.09 10.29
C GLU A 227 -18.37 12.97 9.92
N ILE A 228 -17.95 12.18 10.90
CA ILE A 228 -17.16 10.96 10.71
C ILE A 228 -17.94 9.83 11.38
N ALA A 229 -18.46 8.89 10.58
CA ALA A 229 -19.36 7.86 11.08
C ALA A 229 -19.01 6.47 10.57
N ASN A 230 -19.21 5.48 11.43
CA ASN A 230 -19.14 4.08 11.03
C ASN A 230 -20.44 3.67 10.34
N GLU A 231 -20.34 3.15 9.13
CA GLU A 231 -21.43 2.45 8.44
C GLU A 231 -21.01 0.97 8.32
N PRO A 232 -21.50 0.08 9.19
CA PRO A 232 -21.07 -1.32 9.20
C PRO A 232 -21.56 -2.11 7.98
N ALA A 233 -22.64 -1.68 7.30
CA ALA A 233 -23.12 -2.34 6.10
C ALA A 233 -22.40 -1.76 4.86
N LEU A 234 -21.42 -2.51 4.33
CA LEU A 234 -20.59 -2.07 3.20
C LEU A 234 -21.42 -1.64 1.97
N GLU A 235 -22.47 -2.39 1.62
CA GLU A 235 -23.35 -2.02 0.50
C GLU A 235 -24.09 -0.70 0.73
N LYS A 236 -24.49 -0.42 1.97
CA LYS A 236 -25.14 0.84 2.32
C LYS A 236 -24.16 2.01 2.24
N MET A 237 -22.92 1.82 2.71
CA MET A 237 -21.86 2.81 2.54
C MET A 237 -21.58 3.06 1.05
N ALA A 238 -21.43 2.00 0.25
CA ALA A 238 -21.15 2.10 -1.19
C ALA A 238 -22.22 2.91 -1.94
N ALA A 239 -23.49 2.78 -1.56
CA ALA A 239 -24.59 3.55 -2.16
C ALA A 239 -24.59 5.05 -1.79
N GLU A 240 -23.99 5.43 -0.65
CA GLU A 240 -23.98 6.81 -0.15
C GLU A 240 -22.75 7.61 -0.59
N VAL A 241 -21.63 6.94 -0.87
CA VAL A 241 -20.33 7.62 -1.10
C VAL A 241 -20.17 8.10 -2.54
N ASP A 242 -19.47 9.21 -2.71
CA ASP A 242 -19.04 9.74 -4.00
C ASP A 242 -17.62 9.26 -4.37
N VAL A 243 -16.82 8.91 -3.37
CA VAL A 243 -15.53 8.24 -3.56
C VAL A 243 -15.43 7.10 -2.55
N LEU A 244 -15.19 5.88 -3.02
CA LEU A 244 -14.88 4.74 -2.18
C LEU A 244 -13.37 4.49 -2.20
N VAL A 245 -12.72 4.66 -1.06
CA VAL A 245 -11.28 4.43 -0.86
C VAL A 245 -11.08 3.06 -0.20
N VAL A 246 -10.29 2.19 -0.83
CA VAL A 246 -9.97 0.85 -0.35
C VAL A 246 -8.63 0.88 0.38
N LEU A 247 -8.69 0.66 1.70
CA LEU A 247 -7.56 0.64 2.64
C LEU A 247 -7.63 -0.57 3.60
N ALA A 248 -8.41 -1.59 3.24
CA ALA A 248 -8.56 -2.81 4.02
C ALA A 248 -7.34 -3.73 3.85
N ASN A 249 -7.06 -4.54 4.87
CA ASN A 249 -6.06 -5.59 4.76
C ASN A 249 -6.57 -6.71 3.84
N TYR A 250 -5.67 -7.24 3.02
CA TYR A 250 -5.96 -8.42 2.22
C TYR A 250 -5.91 -9.70 3.06
N SER A 251 -6.84 -10.60 2.77
CA SER A 251 -7.01 -11.93 3.34
C SER A 251 -7.94 -12.71 2.42
N GLN A 252 -8.04 -14.02 2.61
CA GLN A 252 -9.01 -14.82 1.84
C GLN A 252 -10.46 -14.34 2.02
N SER A 253 -10.82 -13.82 3.20
CA SER A 253 -12.16 -13.28 3.47
C SER A 253 -12.43 -11.90 2.86
N THR A 254 -11.38 -11.16 2.47
CA THR A 254 -11.49 -9.84 1.84
C THR A 254 -11.14 -9.87 0.35
N HIS A 255 -10.79 -11.04 -0.18
CA HIS A 255 -10.58 -11.25 -1.61
C HIS A 255 -11.86 -10.90 -2.38
N HIS A 256 -11.73 -10.02 -3.37
CA HIS A 256 -12.83 -9.50 -4.20
C HIS A 256 -14.00 -8.97 -3.37
N ILE A 257 -13.71 -8.35 -2.22
CA ILE A 257 -14.72 -7.68 -1.42
C ILE A 257 -15.37 -6.52 -2.19
N VAL A 258 -14.62 -5.88 -3.09
CA VAL A 258 -15.15 -5.00 -4.13
C VAL A 258 -15.37 -5.82 -5.40
N ASN A 259 -16.56 -6.38 -5.55
CA ASN A 259 -16.99 -7.18 -6.69
C ASN A 259 -18.10 -6.48 -7.50
N ALA A 260 -18.58 -7.12 -8.57
CA ALA A 260 -19.67 -6.62 -9.42
C ALA A 260 -20.93 -6.22 -8.62
N SER A 261 -21.31 -7.00 -7.61
CA SER A 261 -22.48 -6.68 -6.78
C SER A 261 -22.28 -5.35 -6.07
N LEU A 262 -21.12 -5.16 -5.41
CA LEU A 262 -20.83 -3.91 -4.70
C LEU A 262 -20.72 -2.71 -5.64
N LEU A 263 -20.02 -2.87 -6.77
CA LEU A 263 -19.87 -1.83 -7.78
C LEU A 263 -21.23 -1.36 -8.31
N SER A 264 -22.16 -2.29 -8.54
CA SER A 264 -23.53 -1.95 -8.99
C SER A 264 -24.36 -1.17 -7.97
N LYS A 265 -23.95 -1.17 -6.68
CA LYS A 265 -24.60 -0.36 -5.63
C LYS A 265 -24.07 1.06 -5.57
N MET A 266 -22.88 1.32 -6.12
CA MET A 266 -22.29 2.65 -6.11
C MET A 266 -23.08 3.61 -7.00
N LYS A 267 -22.91 4.91 -6.76
CA LYS A 267 -23.48 5.94 -7.64
C LYS A 267 -22.78 5.89 -8.99
N LYS A 268 -23.52 6.15 -10.07
CA LYS A 268 -22.93 6.35 -11.41
C LYS A 268 -21.87 7.45 -11.46
N SER A 269 -21.98 8.45 -10.58
CA SER A 269 -21.02 9.53 -10.44
C SER A 269 -19.85 9.21 -9.50
N ALA A 270 -19.82 8.03 -8.88
CA ALA A 270 -18.83 7.70 -7.87
C ALA A 270 -17.50 7.26 -8.48
N TYR A 271 -16.43 7.44 -7.72
CA TYR A 271 -15.09 6.97 -8.06
C TYR A 271 -14.61 5.89 -7.09
N LEU A 272 -13.88 4.91 -7.60
CA LEU A 272 -13.16 3.93 -6.79
C LEU A 272 -11.69 4.33 -6.67
N VAL A 273 -11.12 4.30 -5.47
CA VAL A 273 -9.68 4.46 -5.25
C VAL A 273 -9.15 3.22 -4.53
N ASN A 274 -8.16 2.54 -5.11
CA ASN A 274 -7.51 1.41 -4.46
C ASN A 274 -6.01 1.64 -4.34
N ILE A 275 -5.52 1.66 -3.10
CA ILE A 275 -4.11 1.80 -2.74
C ILE A 275 -3.68 0.75 -1.70
N ALA A 276 -4.51 -0.28 -1.50
CA ALA A 276 -4.25 -1.32 -0.50
C ALA A 276 -3.61 -2.55 -1.14
N ARG A 277 -4.41 -3.36 -1.84
CA ARG A 277 -3.98 -4.57 -2.57
C ARG A 277 -4.88 -4.78 -3.78
N GLY A 278 -4.29 -5.23 -4.88
CA GLY A 278 -5.01 -5.54 -6.12
C GLY A 278 -6.21 -6.48 -5.89
N PRO A 279 -6.01 -7.69 -5.34
CA PRO A 279 -7.08 -8.68 -5.17
C PRO A 279 -8.20 -8.32 -4.18
N LEU A 280 -8.21 -7.13 -3.58
CA LEU A 280 -9.40 -6.63 -2.86
C LEU A 280 -10.51 -6.21 -3.83
N VAL A 281 -10.12 -5.84 -5.06
CA VAL A 281 -11.01 -5.46 -6.15
C VAL A 281 -10.94 -6.55 -7.20
N ASP A 282 -12.10 -7.06 -7.60
CA ASP A 282 -12.20 -7.90 -8.81
C ASP A 282 -11.97 -7.01 -10.03
N THR A 283 -10.78 -7.14 -10.63
CA THR A 283 -10.33 -6.27 -11.74
C THR A 283 -11.23 -6.45 -12.97
N ALA A 284 -11.72 -7.67 -13.22
CA ALA A 284 -12.61 -7.93 -14.35
C ALA A 284 -13.99 -7.28 -14.13
N ALA A 285 -14.55 -7.41 -12.93
CA ALA A 285 -15.80 -6.74 -12.57
C ALA A 285 -15.67 -5.22 -12.64
N LEU A 286 -14.53 -4.66 -12.23
CA LEU A 286 -14.27 -3.22 -12.33
C LEU A 286 -14.26 -2.75 -13.79
N VAL A 287 -13.57 -3.48 -14.68
CA VAL A 287 -13.54 -3.18 -16.11
C VAL A 287 -14.95 -3.18 -16.69
N ASP A 288 -15.75 -4.21 -16.40
CA ASP A 288 -17.14 -4.29 -16.85
C ASP A 288 -17.99 -3.13 -16.34
N ALA A 289 -17.88 -2.78 -15.06
CA ALA A 289 -18.61 -1.67 -14.46
C ALA A 289 -18.26 -0.31 -15.11
N LEU A 290 -16.97 -0.09 -15.43
CA LEU A 290 -16.50 1.12 -16.09
C LEU A 290 -16.95 1.20 -17.56
N LYS A 291 -16.96 0.08 -18.28
CA LYS A 291 -17.47 0.00 -19.66
C LYS A 291 -18.98 0.25 -19.72
N ARG A 292 -19.72 -0.13 -18.67
CA ARG A 292 -21.18 0.04 -18.56
C ARG A 292 -21.62 1.35 -17.90
N ASP A 293 -20.69 2.24 -17.57
CA ASP A 293 -20.97 3.50 -16.86
C ASP A 293 -21.74 3.29 -15.53
N GLU A 294 -21.45 2.20 -14.83
CA GLU A 294 -22.00 1.92 -13.50
C GLU A 294 -21.33 2.80 -12.43
N ILE A 295 -20.07 3.18 -12.65
CA ILE A 295 -19.31 4.19 -11.88
C ILE A 295 -18.54 5.12 -12.83
N ALA A 296 -18.16 6.31 -12.35
CA ALA A 296 -17.56 7.35 -13.18
C ALA A 296 -16.09 7.11 -13.52
N GLY A 297 -15.36 6.40 -12.65
CA GLY A 297 -13.96 6.12 -12.86
C GLY A 297 -13.28 5.41 -11.69
N ALA A 298 -12.03 5.02 -11.91
CA ALA A 298 -11.20 4.39 -10.89
C ALA A 298 -9.77 4.96 -10.90
N ALA A 299 -9.17 5.10 -9.72
CA ALA A 299 -7.79 5.50 -9.55
C ALA A 299 -7.07 4.46 -8.68
N LEU A 300 -6.08 3.79 -9.25
CA LEU A 300 -5.53 2.57 -8.70
C LEU A 300 -4.01 2.73 -8.57
N ASP A 301 -3.46 2.43 -7.40
CA ASP A 301 -2.01 2.21 -7.24
C ASP A 301 -1.66 0.74 -7.36
N VAL A 302 -2.64 -0.14 -7.18
CA VAL A 302 -2.47 -1.59 -7.12
C VAL A 302 -3.59 -2.29 -7.88
N ILE A 303 -3.24 -3.35 -8.59
CA ILE A 303 -4.18 -4.19 -9.35
C ILE A 303 -3.77 -5.66 -9.32
N GLU A 304 -4.70 -6.55 -9.68
CA GLU A 304 -4.39 -7.96 -9.79
C GLU A 304 -3.38 -8.23 -10.90
N GLY A 305 -2.49 -9.20 -10.66
CA GLY A 305 -1.45 -9.59 -11.62
C GLY A 305 -0.20 -8.71 -11.61
N GLU A 306 -0.14 -7.66 -10.77
CA GLU A 306 1.07 -6.86 -10.61
C GLU A 306 2.29 -7.71 -10.16
N PRO A 307 3.51 -7.40 -10.65
CA PRO A 307 3.84 -6.34 -11.61
C PRO A 307 3.63 -6.74 -13.09
N ASN A 308 3.19 -7.97 -13.37
CA ASN A 308 3.10 -8.55 -14.72
C ASN A 308 1.83 -8.14 -15.47
N VAL A 309 1.53 -6.84 -15.50
CA VAL A 309 0.37 -6.29 -16.19
C VAL A 309 0.75 -6.01 -17.64
N SER A 310 0.23 -6.80 -18.58
CA SER A 310 0.47 -6.59 -20.02
C SER A 310 -0.18 -5.30 -20.52
N ARG A 311 0.37 -4.74 -21.61
CA ARG A 311 -0.25 -3.62 -22.35
C ARG A 311 -1.64 -3.95 -22.89
N ASP A 312 -1.90 -5.23 -23.13
CA ASP A 312 -3.20 -5.72 -23.62
C ASP A 312 -4.19 -6.01 -22.48
N SER A 313 -3.86 -5.65 -21.23
CA SER A 313 -4.77 -5.80 -20.10
C SER A 313 -6.06 -5.01 -20.35
N PRO A 314 -7.26 -5.59 -20.15
CA PRO A 314 -8.53 -4.92 -20.43
C PRO A 314 -8.71 -3.56 -19.72
N ILE A 315 -8.09 -3.38 -18.55
CA ILE A 315 -8.15 -2.12 -17.79
C ILE A 315 -7.35 -0.97 -18.44
N LEU A 316 -6.44 -1.30 -19.37
CA LEU A 316 -5.62 -0.35 -20.11
C LEU A 316 -6.15 -0.06 -21.52
N GLU A 317 -7.31 -0.61 -21.89
CA GLU A 317 -7.91 -0.39 -23.20
C GLU A 317 -8.16 1.11 -23.46
N PRO A 318 -7.98 1.60 -24.70
CA PRO A 318 -8.12 3.02 -25.03
C PRO A 318 -9.48 3.64 -24.64
N GLU A 319 -10.56 2.86 -24.65
CA GLU A 319 -11.90 3.34 -24.26
C GLU A 319 -12.02 3.69 -22.77
N LEU A 320 -11.15 3.13 -21.92
CA LEU A 320 -11.10 3.41 -20.48
C LEU A 320 -10.06 4.47 -20.12
N ALA A 321 -9.32 5.00 -21.11
CA ALA A 321 -8.16 5.84 -20.88
C ALA A 321 -8.46 7.20 -20.20
N ASP A 322 -9.74 7.60 -20.15
CA ASP A 322 -10.23 8.80 -19.47
C ASP A 322 -10.99 8.48 -18.16
N LYS A 323 -11.26 7.20 -17.90
CA LYS A 323 -11.96 6.69 -16.70
C LYS A 323 -11.04 6.00 -15.71
N VAL A 324 -9.80 5.69 -16.09
CA VAL A 324 -8.84 4.98 -15.24
C VAL A 324 -7.55 5.78 -15.09
N VAL A 325 -7.13 5.93 -13.84
CA VAL A 325 -5.75 6.29 -13.47
C VAL A 325 -5.12 5.04 -12.86
N LEU A 326 -3.95 4.65 -13.35
CA LEU A 326 -3.17 3.54 -12.79
C LEU A 326 -1.74 3.99 -12.52
N LEU A 327 -1.27 3.77 -11.30
CA LEU A 327 0.10 3.97 -10.86
C LEU A 327 0.75 2.61 -10.57
N PRO A 328 2.08 2.46 -10.74
CA PRO A 328 2.76 1.18 -10.58
C PRO A 328 3.20 0.94 -9.12
N HIS A 329 2.24 0.87 -8.19
CA HIS A 329 2.46 0.57 -6.77
C HIS A 329 3.48 1.50 -6.10
N ILE A 330 3.23 2.81 -6.20
CA ILE A 330 4.11 3.87 -5.70
C ILE A 330 3.62 4.51 -4.40
N GLY A 331 2.61 3.94 -3.73
CA GLY A 331 1.97 4.51 -2.54
C GLY A 331 2.95 5.03 -1.48
N SER A 332 4.02 4.27 -1.18
CA SER A 332 5.03 4.66 -0.19
C SER A 332 6.31 5.24 -0.80
N ALA A 333 6.32 5.61 -2.08
CA ALA A 333 7.52 5.97 -2.84
C ALA A 333 7.98 7.42 -2.61
N THR A 334 8.24 7.80 -1.36
CA THR A 334 9.07 8.96 -1.03
C THR A 334 10.44 8.49 -0.56
N ILE A 335 11.47 9.33 -0.73
CA ILE A 335 12.85 8.99 -0.32
C ILE A 335 12.87 8.68 1.18
N GLU A 336 12.27 9.55 1.99
CA GLU A 336 12.26 9.48 3.46
C GLU A 336 11.54 8.21 3.94
N THR A 337 10.41 7.87 3.31
CA THR A 337 9.63 6.70 3.65
C THR A 337 10.40 5.42 3.31
N ARG A 338 10.98 5.34 2.10
CA ARG A 338 11.74 4.16 1.66
C ARG A 338 13.01 3.96 2.49
N GLU A 339 13.72 5.02 2.83
CA GLU A 339 14.88 4.96 3.72
C GLU A 339 14.49 4.45 5.11
N THR A 340 13.42 5.00 5.69
CA THR A 340 12.93 4.57 7.00
C THR A 340 12.52 3.09 6.99
N MET A 341 11.77 2.66 5.98
CA MET A 341 11.38 1.25 5.83
C MET A 341 12.59 0.32 5.68
N ALA A 342 13.60 0.70 4.90
CA ALA A 342 14.82 -0.08 4.71
C ALA A 342 15.62 -0.21 6.01
N GLN A 343 15.74 0.88 6.78
CA GLN A 343 16.35 0.84 8.12
C GLN A 343 15.57 -0.08 9.06
N PHE A 344 14.24 0.01 9.05
CA PHE A 344 13.37 -0.78 9.91
C PHE A 344 13.45 -2.29 9.59
N ALA A 345 13.45 -2.65 8.31
CA ALA A 345 13.62 -4.04 7.86
C ALA A 345 15.00 -4.61 8.25
N ALA A 346 16.06 -3.80 8.15
CA ALA A 346 17.39 -4.19 8.59
C ALA A 346 17.49 -4.37 10.10
N GLN A 347 16.89 -3.47 10.88
CA GLN A 347 16.84 -3.58 12.35
C GLN A 347 16.08 -4.83 12.79
N ASN A 348 15.00 -5.20 12.11
CA ASN A 348 14.30 -6.46 12.34
C ASN A 348 15.22 -7.67 12.10
N ALA A 349 15.95 -7.68 10.98
CA ALA A 349 16.86 -8.77 10.65
C ALA A 349 18.02 -8.89 11.67
N LEU A 350 18.74 -7.80 11.92
CA LEU A 350 19.86 -7.76 12.86
C LEU A 350 19.43 -8.02 14.30
N GLY A 351 18.28 -7.48 14.70
CA GLY A 351 17.67 -7.71 16.00
C GLY A 351 17.34 -9.18 16.21
N ALA A 352 16.72 -9.85 15.22
CA ALA A 352 16.42 -11.27 15.35
C ALA A 352 17.65 -12.18 15.40
N LEU A 353 18.77 -11.72 14.87
CA LEU A 353 20.07 -12.40 14.91
C LEU A 353 20.89 -12.09 16.17
N GLY A 354 20.47 -11.12 16.99
CA GLY A 354 21.20 -10.70 18.20
C GLY A 354 22.46 -9.87 17.92
N VAL A 355 22.59 -9.30 16.72
CA VAL A 355 23.80 -8.60 16.26
C VAL A 355 23.57 -7.11 16.03
N ARG A 356 22.56 -6.53 16.68
CA ARG A 356 22.31 -5.08 16.62
C ARG A 356 23.07 -4.37 17.74
N ASP A 357 23.78 -3.29 17.42
CA ASP A 357 24.71 -2.64 18.36
C ASP A 357 24.01 -1.85 19.47
N ASP A 358 22.91 -1.15 19.15
CA ASP A 358 22.19 -0.28 20.09
C ASP A 358 21.32 -1.08 21.07
N LYS A 359 20.69 -2.14 20.57
CA LYS A 359 19.70 -2.94 21.28
C LYS A 359 19.74 -4.38 20.74
N PRO A 360 20.66 -5.22 21.25
CA PRO A 360 20.73 -6.63 20.91
C PRO A 360 19.36 -7.31 21.10
N ASP A 361 19.03 -8.27 20.23
CA ASP A 361 17.81 -9.11 20.28
C ASP A 361 16.45 -8.44 20.02
N ALA A 362 16.38 -7.12 19.93
CA ALA A 362 15.11 -6.40 19.77
C ALA A 362 14.77 -6.13 18.29
N MET A 363 13.63 -6.65 17.84
CA MET A 363 13.00 -6.27 16.56
C MET A 363 12.10 -5.05 16.78
N PRO A 364 12.23 -3.96 16.00
CA PRO A 364 11.35 -2.80 16.14
C PRO A 364 9.89 -3.11 15.74
N ALA A 365 9.64 -4.04 14.82
CA ALA A 365 8.32 -4.66 14.70
C ALA A 365 8.41 -6.12 14.28
N GLU A 366 7.91 -6.97 15.18
CA GLU A 366 7.74 -8.40 14.97
C GLU A 366 6.25 -8.72 14.87
N LEU A 367 5.89 -9.52 13.88
CA LEU A 367 4.56 -10.11 13.80
C LEU A 367 4.42 -11.17 14.91
N LYS A 368 3.44 -11.01 15.79
CA LYS A 368 3.15 -11.99 16.84
C LYS A 368 2.43 -13.19 16.22
N LEU A 369 3.15 -14.30 16.05
CA LEU A 369 2.69 -15.52 15.37
C LEU A 369 1.79 -16.41 16.21
#